data_AF-A0A1V4V0Y3-F1
#
_entry.id   AF-A0A1V4V0Y3-F1
#
_cell.length_a   1.000
_cell.length_b   1.000
_cell.length_c   1.000
_cell.angle_alpha   90.00
_cell.angle_beta   90.00
_cell.angle_gamma   90.00
#
_symmetry.space_group_name_H-M   'P 1'
#
loop_
_entity.id
_entity.type
_entity.pdbx_description
1 polymer ?
#
loop_
_entity_poly.entity_id
_entity_poly.type
_entity_poly.pdbx_seq_one_letter_code
_entity_poly.pdbx_strand_id
1 'polypeptide(L)'
;MKNPRIALFLTACLLLCGCLEDRTGQQVTLNATGTWKADGVIEDGEYSRAMNLSRPPSQGYTGGELEVRWKNDEQNLYLALAGRTSGWISLGFDPQEWMKDCDIIMGSVQNGRVVVRDSYSIGNYGPHPNDTELGGTYDILDFGGRQDGEYTVIEISRRLDSGDKYDRRLSPGQAVPVIWALADSDLSDQKHNVARGESVLELIGGGAALISSGLSLSEAAGLKYIREEEKLSRDLYSSSALRYGLPIFSNIATSEQNHMDAVKPLIDRYGLSDPILPEPGRFADRFLQDLWDNVSAQSNVSEEDALAAAALVEEMSITDLQRKIAENTLEDIRVVYMGLLSGSEKHLRSYIGVMKQRGYSYRPSLLSPAEFQRIMDFG
;
A
#
# COMPACT_ATOMS: atom_id res chain seq x y z
N MET A 1 -5.89 -57.59 2.93
CA MET A 1 -6.79 -56.78 2.07
C MET A 1 -7.12 -55.48 2.80
N LYS A 2 -6.42 -54.39 2.49
CA LYS A 2 -6.68 -53.04 3.02
C LYS A 2 -6.83 -52.11 1.82
N ASN A 3 -7.97 -51.44 1.71
CA ASN A 3 -8.24 -50.40 0.71
C ASN A 3 -7.35 -49.18 0.96
N PRO A 4 -6.65 -48.63 -0.05
CA PRO A 4 -6.02 -47.32 0.09
C PRO A 4 -7.10 -46.24 -0.15
N ARG A 5 -7.25 -45.33 0.81
CA ARG A 5 -7.98 -44.08 0.60
C ARG A 5 -7.11 -43.17 -0.27
N ILE A 6 -7.62 -42.83 -1.45
CA ILE A 6 -7.05 -41.86 -2.37
C ILE A 6 -7.11 -40.50 -1.67
N ALA A 7 -5.95 -39.96 -1.30
CA ALA A 7 -5.81 -38.56 -0.91
C ALA A 7 -5.87 -37.72 -2.19
N LEU A 8 -6.96 -36.97 -2.35
CA LEU A 8 -7.11 -36.00 -3.42
C LEU A 8 -6.26 -34.78 -3.04
N PHE A 9 -5.02 -34.73 -3.52
CA PHE A 9 -4.21 -33.51 -3.48
C PHE A 9 -4.85 -32.50 -4.44
N LEU A 10 -5.59 -31.55 -3.89
CA LEU A 10 -5.93 -30.30 -4.59
C LEU A 10 -4.69 -29.41 -4.57
N THR A 11 -3.73 -29.75 -5.42
CA THR A 11 -2.67 -28.84 -5.84
C THR A 11 -3.31 -27.84 -6.80
N ALA A 12 -3.96 -26.81 -6.26
CA ALA A 12 -4.29 -25.64 -7.06
C ALA A 12 -2.97 -24.92 -7.37
N CYS A 13 -2.58 -24.94 -8.65
CA CYS A 13 -1.47 -24.17 -9.19
C CYS A 13 -1.63 -22.68 -8.86
N LEU A 14 -1.04 -22.24 -7.75
CA LEU A 14 -0.53 -20.88 -7.58
C LEU A 14 0.75 -20.77 -8.42
N LEU A 15 0.57 -20.71 -9.74
CA LEU A 15 1.57 -20.17 -10.67
C LEU A 15 1.28 -18.66 -10.82
N LEU A 16 1.57 -17.92 -9.76
CA LEU A 16 1.97 -16.52 -9.85
C LEU A 16 3.41 -16.44 -9.36
N CYS A 17 4.32 -17.08 -10.09
CA CYS A 17 5.70 -16.61 -10.13
C CYS A 17 5.71 -15.29 -10.93
N GLY A 18 5.17 -14.24 -10.32
CA GLY A 18 5.82 -12.94 -10.40
C GLY A 18 7.00 -13.07 -9.47
N CYS A 19 8.20 -13.16 -10.03
CA CYS A 19 9.44 -13.06 -9.26
C CYS A 19 9.30 -11.88 -8.31
N LEU A 20 9.75 -12.06 -7.06
CA LEU A 20 9.99 -10.96 -6.13
C LEU A 20 10.66 -9.83 -6.92
N GLU A 21 9.94 -8.74 -7.13
CA GLU A 21 10.57 -7.49 -7.51
C GLU A 21 11.48 -7.13 -6.36
N ASP A 22 12.77 -6.95 -6.65
CA ASP A 22 13.65 -6.17 -5.78
C ASP A 22 13.04 -4.76 -5.76
N ARG A 23 12.16 -4.52 -4.79
CA ARG A 23 11.68 -3.18 -4.47
C ARG A 23 12.91 -2.43 -3.97
N THR A 24 13.63 -1.77 -4.86
CA THR A 24 14.44 -0.62 -4.49
C THR A 24 13.49 0.39 -3.88
N GLY A 25 13.36 0.32 -2.56
CA GLY A 25 12.26 0.90 -1.79
C GLY A 25 12.13 2.41 -2.00
N GLN A 26 10.94 2.93 -1.72
CA GLN A 26 10.71 4.37 -1.74
C GLN A 26 11.76 5.07 -0.88
N GLN A 27 12.44 6.06 -1.45
CA GLN A 27 13.40 6.91 -0.78
C GLN A 27 12.70 8.21 -0.39
N VAL A 28 12.80 8.56 0.89
CA VAL A 28 12.26 9.81 1.43
C VAL A 28 13.41 10.80 1.58
N THR A 29 13.26 11.96 0.95
CA THR A 29 14.16 13.11 1.16
C THR A 29 13.40 14.14 1.99
N LEU A 30 13.92 14.45 3.19
CA LEU A 30 13.16 15.15 4.23
C LEU A 30 12.77 16.60 3.89
N ASN A 31 13.30 17.21 2.82
CA ASN A 31 13.08 18.63 2.51
C ASN A 31 12.99 18.89 0.99
N ALA A 32 11.78 18.89 0.42
CA ALA A 32 11.54 19.47 -0.91
C ALA A 32 11.43 21.00 -0.81
N THR A 33 12.57 21.69 -0.64
CA THR A 33 12.63 23.16 -0.47
C THR A 33 12.73 23.93 -1.78
N GLY A 34 12.88 23.22 -2.91
CA GLY A 34 12.95 23.81 -4.24
C GLY A 34 11.58 24.26 -4.75
N THR A 35 11.58 25.36 -5.52
CA THR A 35 10.38 25.75 -6.28
C THR A 35 10.22 24.78 -7.43
N TRP A 36 9.11 24.05 -7.46
CA TRP A 36 8.85 23.10 -8.54
C TRP A 36 8.50 23.85 -9.83
N LYS A 37 9.01 23.33 -10.94
CA LYS A 37 8.76 23.81 -12.30
C LYS A 37 8.72 22.58 -13.21
N ALA A 38 7.80 22.57 -14.17
CA ALA A 38 7.76 21.52 -15.17
C ALA A 38 8.70 21.90 -16.33
N ASP A 39 10.01 21.71 -16.18
CA ASP A 39 11.01 22.12 -17.17
C ASP A 39 11.80 20.96 -17.80
N GLY A 40 11.49 19.72 -17.40
CA GLY A 40 12.13 18.51 -17.87
C GLY A 40 13.48 18.22 -17.22
N VAL A 41 13.80 18.90 -16.11
CA VAL A 41 15.04 18.73 -15.35
C VAL A 41 14.70 18.50 -13.88
N ILE A 42 14.90 17.26 -13.42
CA ILE A 42 14.71 16.90 -12.02
C ILE A 42 15.86 17.48 -11.18
N GLU A 43 15.60 18.53 -10.41
CA GLU A 43 16.56 19.18 -9.53
C GLU A 43 16.42 18.71 -8.06
N ASP A 44 17.50 18.86 -7.29
CA ASP A 44 17.51 18.55 -5.87
C ASP A 44 16.52 19.45 -5.11
N GLY A 45 15.66 18.83 -4.31
CA GLY A 45 14.67 19.53 -3.49
C GLY A 45 13.37 19.89 -4.23
N GLU A 46 13.20 19.54 -5.51
CA GLU A 46 11.90 19.68 -6.17
C GLU A 46 10.89 18.64 -5.69
N TYR A 47 11.38 17.44 -5.35
CA TYR A 47 10.60 16.29 -4.92
C TYR A 47 11.10 15.77 -3.58
N SER A 48 10.20 15.19 -2.78
CA SER A 48 10.50 14.69 -1.42
C SER A 48 10.38 13.17 -1.30
N ARG A 49 9.85 12.51 -2.33
CA ARG A 49 9.80 11.05 -2.43
C ARG A 49 10.28 10.61 -3.81
N ALA A 50 10.92 9.46 -3.85
CA ALA A 50 11.35 8.81 -5.08
C ALA A 50 11.20 7.29 -4.98
N MET A 51 10.98 6.61 -6.09
CA MET A 51 11.07 5.16 -6.18
C MET A 51 11.69 4.77 -7.53
N ASN A 52 12.48 3.70 -7.50
CA ASN A 52 13.03 3.11 -8.71
C ASN A 52 12.28 1.83 -9.00
N LEU A 53 11.72 1.75 -10.20
CA LEU A 53 10.98 0.62 -10.72
C LEU A 53 11.81 0.01 -11.84
N SER A 54 12.00 -1.30 -11.82
CA SER A 54 12.76 -1.98 -12.86
C SER A 54 12.13 -3.30 -13.22
N ARG A 55 12.24 -3.66 -14.50
CA ARG A 55 11.81 -4.97 -14.99
C ARG A 55 12.86 -5.51 -15.95
N PRO A 56 13.40 -6.72 -15.71
CA PRO A 56 14.33 -7.33 -16.65
C PRO A 56 13.61 -7.75 -17.96
N PRO A 57 14.36 -7.90 -19.07
CA PRO A 57 13.81 -8.38 -20.32
C PRO A 57 13.05 -9.69 -20.14
N SER A 58 11.79 -9.73 -20.55
CA SER A 58 10.92 -10.90 -20.40
C SER A 58 9.69 -10.81 -21.30
N GLN A 59 9.17 -11.93 -21.80
CA GLN A 59 7.87 -12.00 -22.51
C GLN A 59 7.71 -10.97 -23.65
N GLY A 60 8.75 -10.76 -24.45
CA GLY A 60 8.75 -9.79 -25.56
C GLY A 60 9.02 -8.35 -25.17
N TYR A 61 9.29 -8.06 -23.89
CA TYR A 61 9.77 -6.77 -23.41
C TYR A 61 11.29 -6.72 -23.44
N THR A 62 11.84 -5.58 -23.86
CA THR A 62 13.29 -5.33 -23.84
C THR A 62 13.84 -5.13 -22.42
N GLY A 63 12.95 -4.89 -21.45
CA GLY A 63 13.33 -4.54 -20.08
C GLY A 63 13.57 -3.04 -19.95
N GLY A 64 13.39 -2.50 -18.75
CA GLY A 64 13.47 -1.06 -18.54
C GLY A 64 13.45 -0.66 -17.07
N GLU A 65 13.87 0.58 -16.85
CA GLU A 65 13.96 1.24 -15.56
C GLU A 65 13.18 2.54 -15.63
N LEU A 66 12.38 2.81 -14.61
CA LEU A 66 11.61 4.02 -14.41
C LEU A 66 11.87 4.55 -13.00
N GLU A 67 12.44 5.74 -12.90
CA GLU A 67 12.44 6.53 -11.67
C GLU A 67 11.16 7.37 -11.63
N VAL A 68 10.43 7.26 -10.52
CA VAL A 68 9.26 8.09 -10.22
C VAL A 68 9.61 8.96 -9.03
N ARG A 69 9.52 10.28 -9.19
CA ARG A 69 9.68 11.24 -8.11
C ARG A 69 8.40 12.02 -7.90
N TRP A 70 8.06 12.29 -6.66
CA TRP A 70 6.86 13.06 -6.36
C TRP A 70 6.96 13.89 -5.10
N LYS A 71 6.11 14.90 -5.07
CA LYS A 71 5.63 15.54 -3.85
C LYS A 71 4.17 15.90 -4.04
N ASN A 72 3.48 16.21 -2.96
CA ASN A 72 2.16 16.81 -3.04
C ASN A 72 1.99 17.78 -1.88
N ASP A 73 1.18 18.80 -2.11
CA ASP A 73 0.61 19.62 -1.05
C ASP A 73 -0.82 19.15 -0.73
N GLU A 74 -1.65 20.00 -0.14
CA GLU A 74 -3.05 19.68 0.17
C GLU A 74 -3.96 19.60 -1.06
N GLN A 75 -3.55 20.22 -2.18
CA GLN A 75 -4.37 20.43 -3.37
C GLN A 75 -3.82 19.72 -4.60
N ASN A 76 -2.49 19.66 -4.75
CA ASN A 76 -1.83 19.26 -5.98
C ASN A 76 -0.80 18.16 -5.76
N LEU A 77 -0.73 17.26 -6.73
CA LEU A 77 0.34 16.29 -6.93
C LEU A 77 1.31 16.83 -7.97
N TYR A 78 2.61 16.70 -7.68
CA TYR A 78 3.71 17.03 -8.57
C TYR A 78 4.50 15.75 -8.83
N LEU A 79 4.71 15.40 -10.10
CA LEU A 79 5.28 14.14 -10.52
C LEU A 79 6.40 14.35 -11.54
N ALA A 80 7.46 13.56 -11.40
CA ALA A 80 8.50 13.35 -12.39
C ALA A 80 8.56 11.86 -12.74
N LEU A 81 8.51 11.55 -14.04
CA LEU A 81 8.68 10.21 -14.60
C LEU A 81 9.94 10.22 -15.49
N ALA A 82 10.95 9.46 -15.09
CA ALA A 82 12.25 9.45 -15.72
C ALA A 82 12.64 8.01 -16.11
N GLY A 83 12.56 7.69 -17.39
CA GLY A 83 12.71 6.33 -17.89
C GLY A 83 13.75 6.20 -18.99
N ARG A 84 14.42 5.05 -19.04
CA ARG A 84 15.31 4.67 -20.15
C ARG A 84 14.49 4.24 -21.36
N THR A 85 13.93 5.21 -22.06
CA THR A 85 13.27 5.03 -23.35
C THR A 85 13.41 6.26 -24.24
N SER A 86 13.41 6.07 -25.56
CA SER A 86 13.23 7.11 -26.59
C SER A 86 11.77 7.37 -26.95
N GLY A 87 10.82 6.72 -26.29
CA GLY A 87 9.39 6.83 -26.57
C GLY A 87 8.60 7.38 -25.39
N TRP A 88 7.36 6.90 -25.25
CA TRP A 88 6.46 7.34 -24.21
C TRP A 88 6.65 6.63 -22.86
N ILE A 89 6.27 7.33 -21.80
CA ILE A 89 6.22 6.86 -20.41
C ILE A 89 4.79 7.07 -19.88
N SER A 90 4.28 6.13 -19.10
CA SER A 90 2.96 6.27 -18.46
C SER A 90 2.95 5.86 -16.99
N LEU A 91 2.06 6.50 -16.24
CA LEU A 91 1.67 6.14 -14.89
C LEU A 91 0.14 6.14 -14.81
N GLY A 92 -0.44 5.05 -14.32
CA GLY A 92 -1.87 4.92 -14.09
C GLY A 92 -2.19 4.72 -12.61
N PHE A 93 -3.26 5.35 -12.13
CA PHE A 93 -3.69 5.37 -10.74
C PHE A 93 -4.88 4.45 -10.51
N ASP A 94 -4.81 3.71 -9.41
CA ASP A 94 -5.86 2.88 -8.80
C ASP A 94 -6.67 2.00 -9.79
N PRO A 95 -6.00 1.16 -10.61
CA PRO A 95 -6.70 0.24 -11.49
C PRO A 95 -7.53 -0.77 -10.68
N GLN A 96 -8.75 -1.06 -11.14
CA GLN A 96 -9.64 -2.00 -10.43
C GLN A 96 -9.48 -3.44 -10.95
N GLU A 97 -9.41 -3.61 -12.28
CA GLU A 97 -9.19 -4.90 -12.92
C GLU A 97 -8.17 -4.77 -14.05
N TRP A 98 -6.91 -5.09 -13.77
CA TRP A 98 -5.78 -5.00 -14.71
C TRP A 98 -5.54 -3.54 -15.11
N MET A 99 -6.01 -3.11 -16.28
CA MET A 99 -5.99 -1.69 -16.67
C MET A 99 -7.37 -1.04 -16.56
N LYS A 100 -8.45 -1.80 -16.31
CA LYS A 100 -9.80 -1.26 -16.33
C LYS A 100 -10.02 -0.30 -15.17
N ASP A 101 -10.73 0.78 -15.46
CA ASP A 101 -11.09 1.84 -14.53
C ASP A 101 -9.87 2.57 -13.94
N CYS A 102 -8.80 2.66 -14.74
CA CYS A 102 -7.56 3.32 -14.38
C CYS A 102 -7.51 4.73 -15.00
N ASP A 103 -7.25 5.72 -14.15
CA ASP A 103 -6.85 7.09 -14.48
C ASP A 103 -5.38 7.05 -14.94
N ILE A 104 -5.08 7.44 -16.19
CA ILE A 104 -3.79 7.23 -16.84
C ILE A 104 -3.24 8.56 -17.37
N ILE A 105 -2.02 8.87 -16.95
CA ILE A 105 -1.20 9.93 -17.53
C ILE A 105 -0.15 9.29 -18.44
N MET A 106 -0.05 9.78 -19.68
CA MET A 106 1.00 9.36 -20.61
C MET A 106 1.76 10.56 -21.16
N GLY A 107 3.08 10.49 -21.21
CA GLY A 107 3.94 11.58 -21.70
C GLY A 107 5.00 11.12 -22.69
N SER A 108 5.37 12.00 -23.62
CA SER A 108 6.48 11.80 -24.57
C SER A 108 7.06 13.15 -25.01
N VAL A 109 8.23 13.13 -25.65
CA VAL A 109 8.82 14.29 -26.32
C VAL A 109 8.94 14.00 -27.80
N GLN A 110 8.09 14.64 -28.60
CA GLN A 110 7.97 14.39 -30.04
C GLN A 110 8.52 15.59 -30.80
N ASN A 111 9.57 15.39 -31.60
CA ASN A 111 10.20 16.47 -32.38
C ASN A 111 10.55 17.71 -31.53
N GLY A 112 11.05 17.48 -30.31
CA GLY A 112 11.39 18.55 -29.36
C GLY A 112 10.20 19.21 -28.66
N ARG A 113 8.97 18.70 -28.86
CA ARG A 113 7.76 19.17 -28.18
C ARG A 113 7.26 18.14 -27.18
N VAL A 114 7.05 18.56 -25.94
CA VAL A 114 6.43 17.74 -24.90
C VAL A 114 4.95 17.54 -25.22
N VAL A 115 4.49 16.30 -25.14
CA VAL A 115 3.08 15.91 -25.32
C VAL A 115 2.68 15.06 -24.12
N VAL A 116 1.64 15.49 -23.40
CA VAL A 116 1.03 14.75 -22.29
C VAL A 116 -0.43 14.46 -22.65
N ARG A 117 -0.89 13.24 -22.33
CA ARG A 117 -2.29 12.81 -22.44
C ARG A 117 -2.83 12.50 -21.06
N ASP A 118 -4.08 12.89 -20.90
CA ASP A 118 -4.93 12.64 -19.75
C ASP A 118 -6.01 11.68 -20.21
N SER A 119 -5.98 10.45 -19.73
CA SER A 119 -6.65 9.31 -20.38
C SER A 119 -7.22 8.34 -19.38
N TYR A 120 -8.28 7.65 -19.77
CA TYR A 120 -8.96 6.69 -18.91
C TYR A 120 -9.11 5.35 -19.60
N SER A 121 -8.76 4.27 -18.91
CA SER A 121 -8.89 2.94 -19.48
C SER A 121 -10.26 2.32 -19.21
N ILE A 122 -10.99 2.09 -20.30
CA ILE A 122 -12.38 1.57 -20.27
C ILE A 122 -12.48 0.03 -20.22
N GLY A 123 -11.35 -0.67 -20.28
CA GLY A 123 -11.31 -2.14 -20.36
C GLY A 123 -10.02 -2.73 -19.82
N ASN A 124 -10.00 -4.05 -19.63
CA ASN A 124 -8.91 -4.74 -18.93
C ASN A 124 -7.54 -4.62 -19.62
N TYR A 125 -7.53 -4.23 -20.91
CA TYR A 125 -6.32 -4.06 -21.72
C TYR A 125 -6.35 -2.75 -22.53
N GLY A 126 -7.19 -1.80 -22.12
CA GLY A 126 -7.58 -0.64 -22.93
C GLY A 126 -8.88 -0.87 -23.75
N PRO A 127 -9.20 0.05 -24.67
CA PRO A 127 -8.42 1.24 -25.04
C PRO A 127 -8.37 2.28 -23.91
N HIS A 128 -7.45 3.23 -24.04
CA HIS A 128 -7.27 4.36 -23.14
C HIS A 128 -7.43 5.69 -23.91
N PRO A 129 -8.66 6.04 -24.33
CA PRO A 129 -8.95 7.33 -24.96
C PRO A 129 -8.70 8.50 -24.00
N ASN A 130 -8.56 9.71 -24.55
CA ASN A 130 -8.45 10.90 -23.72
C ASN A 130 -9.76 11.15 -22.95
N ASP A 131 -9.67 11.71 -21.75
CA ASP A 131 -10.84 11.93 -20.88
C ASP A 131 -11.88 12.84 -21.53
N THR A 132 -11.40 13.87 -22.23
CA THR A 132 -12.23 14.76 -23.05
C THR A 132 -13.05 14.05 -24.13
N GLU A 133 -12.59 12.91 -24.67
CA GLU A 133 -13.33 12.10 -25.65
C GLU A 133 -14.46 11.29 -24.99
N LEU A 134 -14.33 11.01 -23.68
CA LEU A 134 -15.34 10.36 -22.86
C LEU A 134 -16.28 11.38 -22.16
N GLY A 135 -16.08 12.67 -22.41
CA GLY A 135 -16.85 13.76 -21.81
C GLY A 135 -16.42 14.11 -20.38
N GLY A 136 -15.15 13.87 -20.05
CA GLY A 136 -14.44 14.49 -18.93
C GLY A 136 -13.71 15.77 -19.37
N THR A 137 -12.69 16.15 -18.61
CA THR A 137 -11.83 17.32 -18.81
C THR A 137 -10.39 16.92 -19.08
N TYR A 138 -9.51 17.91 -19.19
CA TYR A 138 -8.06 17.70 -19.22
C TYR A 138 -7.52 18.40 -17.98
N ASP A 139 -7.00 17.63 -17.03
CA ASP A 139 -6.80 18.03 -15.63
C ASP A 139 -5.31 18.14 -15.23
N ILE A 140 -4.42 18.01 -16.22
CA ILE A 140 -3.00 18.36 -16.07
C ILE A 140 -2.85 19.89 -16.08
N LEU A 141 -2.35 20.44 -14.98
CA LEU A 141 -2.22 21.88 -14.76
C LEU A 141 -0.97 22.44 -15.44
N ASP A 142 0.18 21.84 -15.16
CA ASP A 142 1.48 22.17 -15.77
C ASP A 142 2.15 20.90 -16.25
N PHE A 143 2.92 21.00 -17.33
CA PHE A 143 3.76 19.90 -17.79
C PHE A 143 5.01 20.36 -18.52
N GLY A 144 6.04 19.52 -18.47
CA GLY A 144 7.35 19.73 -19.04
C GLY A 144 8.01 18.40 -19.34
N GLY A 145 9.15 18.45 -20.03
CA GLY A 145 9.82 17.23 -20.40
C GLY A 145 11.01 17.45 -21.30
N ARG A 146 11.90 16.47 -21.29
CA ARG A 146 13.12 16.44 -22.08
C ARG A 146 13.37 15.02 -22.53
N GLN A 147 13.91 14.88 -23.73
CA GLN A 147 14.44 13.62 -24.21
C GLN A 147 15.88 13.81 -24.66
N ASP A 148 16.73 12.87 -24.29
CA ASP A 148 18.15 12.84 -24.61
C ASP A 148 18.58 11.40 -24.91
N GLY A 149 18.70 11.08 -26.19
CA GLY A 149 18.91 9.71 -26.65
C GLY A 149 17.79 8.76 -26.20
N GLU A 150 18.16 7.69 -25.50
CA GLU A 150 17.22 6.69 -24.96
C GLU A 150 16.74 7.04 -23.54
N TYR A 151 16.68 8.32 -23.19
CA TYR A 151 16.23 8.77 -21.88
C TYR A 151 15.18 9.86 -22.02
N THR A 152 14.02 9.63 -21.43
CA THR A 152 12.88 10.55 -21.47
C THR A 152 12.48 10.92 -20.05
N VAL A 153 12.30 12.22 -19.82
CA VAL A 153 11.79 12.79 -18.56
C VAL A 153 10.50 13.53 -18.88
N ILE A 154 9.46 13.26 -18.10
CA ILE A 154 8.17 13.97 -18.14
C ILE A 154 7.86 14.46 -16.73
N GLU A 155 7.51 15.73 -16.60
CA GLU A 155 7.08 16.33 -15.34
C GLU A 155 5.68 16.88 -15.49
N ILE A 156 4.81 16.65 -14.50
CA ILE A 156 3.43 17.14 -14.49
C ILE A 156 3.01 17.61 -13.11
N SER A 157 2.02 18.51 -13.08
CA SER A 157 1.21 18.79 -11.91
C SER A 157 -0.27 18.52 -12.22
N ARG A 158 -0.99 18.01 -11.23
CA ARG A 158 -2.46 17.88 -11.29
C ARG A 158 -3.07 18.10 -9.91
N ARG A 159 -4.36 18.39 -9.86
CA ARG A 159 -5.09 18.39 -8.59
C ARG A 159 -5.18 16.97 -8.03
N LEU A 160 -5.15 16.85 -6.71
CA LEU A 160 -5.51 15.62 -6.01
C LEU A 160 -7.00 15.29 -6.20
N ASP A 161 -7.83 16.32 -6.39
CA ASP A 161 -9.26 16.20 -6.66
C ASP A 161 -9.66 17.24 -7.73
N SER A 162 -9.74 16.81 -8.99
CA SER A 162 -10.18 17.66 -10.11
C SER A 162 -11.69 17.83 -10.14
N GLY A 163 -12.43 16.86 -9.60
CA GLY A 163 -13.88 16.73 -9.75
C GLY A 163 -14.30 16.07 -11.07
N ASP A 164 -13.37 15.63 -11.92
CA ASP A 164 -13.68 14.82 -13.10
C ASP A 164 -14.02 13.38 -12.68
N LYS A 165 -14.96 12.76 -13.40
CA LYS A 165 -15.45 11.39 -13.20
C LYS A 165 -14.45 10.32 -13.67
N TYR A 166 -13.48 10.69 -14.50
CA TYR A 166 -12.45 9.78 -15.02
C TYR A 166 -11.15 9.88 -14.22
N ASP A 167 -10.97 10.98 -13.51
CA ASP A 167 -9.88 11.16 -12.57
C ASP A 167 -10.10 10.40 -11.26
N ARG A 168 -9.03 9.77 -10.79
CA ARG A 168 -9.01 9.22 -9.45
C ARG A 168 -8.82 10.35 -8.45
N ARG A 169 -9.80 10.54 -7.56
CA ARG A 169 -9.63 11.36 -6.37
C ARG A 169 -8.56 10.77 -5.47
N LEU A 170 -7.51 11.55 -5.26
CA LEU A 170 -6.40 11.24 -4.38
C LEU A 170 -6.53 12.04 -3.08
N SER A 171 -6.00 11.49 -1.99
CA SER A 171 -5.96 12.16 -0.69
C SER A 171 -4.52 12.22 -0.17
N PRO A 172 -4.09 13.33 0.45
CA PRO A 172 -2.79 13.36 1.10
C PRO A 172 -2.65 12.22 2.10
N GLY A 173 -1.49 11.54 2.11
CA GLY A 173 -1.24 10.36 2.96
C GLY A 173 -1.78 9.03 2.42
N GLN A 174 -2.49 9.04 1.29
CA GLN A 174 -3.00 7.82 0.68
C GLN A 174 -1.88 6.98 0.07
N ALA A 175 -1.91 5.67 0.32
CA ALA A 175 -1.20 4.68 -0.47
C ALA A 175 -2.02 4.41 -1.74
N VAL A 176 -1.51 4.83 -2.90
CA VAL A 176 -2.21 4.75 -4.18
C VAL A 176 -1.62 3.60 -4.99
N PRO A 177 -2.38 2.52 -5.27
CA PRO A 177 -1.96 1.51 -6.24
C PRO A 177 -1.70 2.17 -7.59
N VAL A 178 -0.58 1.85 -8.23
CA VAL A 178 -0.23 2.40 -9.54
C VAL A 178 0.23 1.30 -10.50
N ILE A 179 -0.05 1.49 -11.78
CA ILE A 179 0.57 0.76 -12.89
C ILE A 179 1.49 1.69 -13.66
N TRP A 180 2.57 1.16 -14.20
CA TRP A 180 3.52 1.93 -14.99
C TRP A 180 3.90 1.19 -16.27
N ALA A 181 4.24 1.93 -17.32
CA ALA A 181 4.69 1.34 -18.57
C ALA A 181 5.61 2.28 -19.38
N LEU A 182 6.43 1.65 -20.22
CA LEU A 182 7.37 2.30 -21.14
C LEU A 182 7.22 1.70 -22.55
N ALA A 183 7.32 2.54 -23.57
CA ALA A 183 7.50 2.12 -24.95
C ALA A 183 8.61 2.90 -25.64
N ASP A 184 9.20 2.33 -26.69
CA ASP A 184 10.28 2.93 -27.49
C ASP A 184 9.78 3.79 -28.67
N SER A 185 8.46 4.01 -28.75
CA SER A 185 7.81 4.81 -29.77
C SER A 185 7.08 6.04 -29.20
N ASP A 186 6.81 7.01 -30.07
CA ASP A 186 5.97 8.17 -29.73
C ASP A 186 4.55 7.73 -29.34
N LEU A 187 3.80 8.63 -28.67
CA LEU A 187 2.41 8.39 -28.26
C LEU A 187 1.53 8.07 -29.48
N SER A 188 1.32 6.76 -29.68
CA SER A 188 0.55 6.13 -30.76
C SER A 188 -0.20 4.93 -30.16
N ASP A 189 -1.02 4.25 -30.95
CA ASP A 189 -1.79 3.08 -30.50
C ASP A 189 -0.91 1.83 -30.24
N GLN A 190 0.41 1.98 -30.22
CA GLN A 190 1.33 0.90 -29.95
C GLN A 190 1.35 0.55 -28.46
N LYS A 191 1.16 -0.74 -28.18
CA LYS A 191 1.31 -1.33 -26.85
C LYS A 191 2.73 -1.14 -26.31
N HIS A 192 2.86 -0.90 -25.01
CA HIS A 192 4.15 -0.92 -24.31
C HIS A 192 4.98 -2.18 -24.63
N ASN A 193 6.25 -1.96 -24.93
CA ASN A 193 7.20 -2.99 -25.34
C ASN A 193 8.56 -2.88 -24.62
N VAL A 194 8.79 -1.82 -23.84
CA VAL A 194 10.04 -1.66 -23.09
C VAL A 194 9.91 -2.30 -21.70
N ALA A 195 8.99 -1.80 -20.87
CA ALA A 195 8.71 -2.37 -19.56
C ALA A 195 7.29 -2.03 -19.10
N ARG A 196 6.80 -2.77 -18.11
CA ARG A 196 5.57 -2.45 -17.36
C ARG A 196 5.57 -3.11 -16.00
N GLY A 197 4.81 -2.60 -15.05
CA GLY A 197 4.63 -3.23 -13.75
C GLY A 197 3.57 -2.54 -12.90
N GLU A 198 3.54 -2.95 -11.64
CA GLU A 198 2.65 -2.44 -10.61
C GLU A 198 3.50 -1.92 -9.44
N SER A 199 3.02 -0.91 -8.73
CA SER A 199 3.66 -0.41 -7.51
C SER A 199 2.62 0.31 -6.64
N VAL A 200 3.08 0.91 -5.55
CA VAL A 200 2.27 1.78 -4.69
C VAL A 200 2.98 3.12 -4.57
N LEU A 201 2.27 4.19 -4.93
CA LEU A 201 2.69 5.57 -4.74
C LEU A 201 2.16 6.06 -3.39
N GLU A 202 3.05 6.34 -2.44
CA GLU A 202 2.62 6.85 -1.14
C GLU A 202 2.60 8.36 -1.14
N LEU A 203 1.41 8.96 -1.15
CA LEU A 203 1.27 10.39 -1.06
C LEU A 203 1.71 10.90 0.30
N ILE A 204 2.30 12.09 0.29
CA ILE A 204 2.72 12.80 1.48
C ILE A 204 1.43 13.30 2.15
N GLY A 205 1.25 13.03 3.44
CA GLY A 205 0.22 13.75 4.20
C GLY A 205 0.48 15.24 4.06
N GLY A 206 -0.53 16.05 3.73
CA GLY A 206 -0.40 17.49 3.48
C GLY A 206 0.41 18.20 4.55
N GLY A 207 1.71 18.37 4.30
CA GLY A 207 2.71 18.77 5.28
C GLY A 207 2.74 17.96 6.58
N ALA A 208 3.75 18.24 7.39
CA ALA A 208 3.53 18.30 8.83
C ALA A 208 2.57 19.48 9.13
N ALA A 209 1.35 19.45 8.60
CA ALA A 209 0.27 20.25 9.13
C ALA A 209 -0.03 19.65 10.49
N LEU A 210 0.62 20.23 11.51
CA LEU A 210 0.23 20.01 12.88
C LEU A 210 -1.26 20.36 12.94
N ILE A 211 -2.13 19.39 13.24
CA ILE A 211 -3.43 19.72 13.84
C ILE A 211 -3.11 20.63 15.04
N SER A 212 -4.00 21.55 15.44
CA SER A 212 -3.74 22.60 16.45
C SER A 212 -3.08 22.14 17.79
N SER A 213 -2.92 20.84 17.98
CA SER A 213 -2.23 20.08 19.03
C SER A 213 -0.80 19.60 18.74
N GLY A 214 -0.18 19.82 17.57
CA GLY A 214 1.17 19.32 17.26
C GLY A 214 1.24 17.92 16.61
N LEU A 215 0.15 17.43 16.03
CA LEU A 215 0.06 16.10 15.42
C LEU A 215 0.16 16.17 13.89
N SER A 216 1.09 15.46 13.26
CA SER A 216 1.15 15.37 11.79
C SER A 216 0.01 14.53 11.21
N LEU A 217 -0.31 14.72 9.92
CA LEU A 217 -1.33 13.92 9.25
C LEU A 217 -0.99 12.42 9.18
N SER A 218 0.29 12.08 9.06
CA SER A 218 0.74 10.68 9.09
C SER A 218 0.54 10.05 10.47
N GLU A 219 0.87 10.77 11.56
CA GLU A 219 0.62 10.31 12.92
C GLU A 219 -0.89 10.21 13.21
N ALA A 220 -1.70 11.13 12.68
CA ALA A 220 -3.16 11.08 12.78
C ALA A 220 -3.77 9.88 12.03
N ALA A 221 -3.32 9.62 10.80
CA ALA A 221 -3.74 8.45 10.03
C ALA A 221 -3.27 7.16 10.72
N GLY A 222 -2.04 7.15 11.25
CA GLY A 222 -1.47 6.04 12.01
C GLY A 222 -2.29 5.69 13.24
N LEU A 223 -2.71 6.69 14.04
CA LEU A 223 -3.55 6.48 15.23
C LEU A 223 -4.90 5.87 14.87
N LYS A 224 -5.54 6.36 13.80
CA LYS A 224 -6.82 5.82 13.33
C LYS A 224 -6.67 4.38 12.82
N TYR A 225 -5.63 4.10 12.05
CA TYR A 225 -5.33 2.76 11.55
C TYR A 225 -5.10 1.79 12.70
N ILE A 226 -4.19 2.09 13.64
CA ILE A 226 -3.93 1.21 14.81
C ILE A 226 -5.22 1.00 15.62
N ARG A 227 -6.02 2.07 15.83
CA ARG A 227 -7.30 1.97 16.53
C ARG A 227 -8.24 0.93 15.89
N GLU A 228 -8.32 0.86 14.56
CA GLU A 228 -9.11 -0.14 13.84
C GLU A 228 -8.45 -1.51 13.75
N GLU A 229 -7.12 -1.55 13.66
CA GLU A 229 -6.34 -2.80 13.64
C GLU A 229 -6.53 -3.60 14.94
N GLU A 230 -6.43 -2.94 16.10
CA GLU A 230 -6.70 -3.58 17.40
C GLU A 230 -8.17 -4.06 17.50
N LYS A 231 -9.11 -3.37 16.85
CA LYS A 231 -10.50 -3.85 16.72
C LYS A 231 -10.59 -5.11 15.86
N LEU A 232 -9.83 -5.18 14.77
CA LEU A 232 -9.81 -6.36 13.89
C LEU A 232 -9.35 -7.58 14.68
N SER A 233 -8.26 -7.45 15.43
CA SER A 233 -7.75 -8.48 16.34
C SER A 233 -8.81 -8.89 17.36
N ARG A 234 -9.38 -7.92 18.09
CA ARG A 234 -10.44 -8.17 19.09
C ARG A 234 -11.64 -8.92 18.50
N ASP A 235 -12.16 -8.47 17.37
CA ASP A 235 -13.35 -9.00 16.74
C ASP A 235 -13.10 -10.43 16.21
N LEU A 236 -11.91 -10.67 15.63
CA LEU A 236 -11.54 -11.98 15.08
C LEU A 236 -11.39 -12.99 16.19
N TYR A 237 -10.75 -12.61 17.30
CA TYR A 237 -10.51 -13.48 18.44
C TYR A 237 -11.82 -13.73 19.19
N SER A 238 -12.69 -12.72 19.34
CA SER A 238 -14.02 -12.91 19.92
C SER A 238 -14.87 -13.89 19.11
N SER A 239 -14.87 -13.76 17.77
CA SER A 239 -15.55 -14.69 16.87
C SER A 239 -14.99 -16.12 16.99
N SER A 240 -13.67 -16.25 17.02
CA SER A 240 -12.98 -17.55 17.15
C SER A 240 -13.22 -18.19 18.52
N ALA A 241 -13.30 -17.40 19.59
CA ALA A 241 -13.65 -17.87 20.93
C ALA A 241 -15.06 -18.45 20.98
N LEU A 242 -16.04 -17.79 20.36
CA LEU A 242 -17.42 -18.27 20.26
C LEU A 242 -17.51 -19.59 19.47
N ARG A 243 -16.72 -19.72 18.41
CA ARG A 243 -16.74 -20.87 17.52
C ARG A 243 -16.06 -22.10 18.11
N TYR A 244 -14.86 -21.94 18.66
CA TYR A 244 -13.99 -23.05 19.07
C TYR A 244 -13.94 -23.27 20.58
N GLY A 245 -14.39 -22.30 21.39
CA GLY A 245 -14.40 -22.41 22.85
C GLY A 245 -13.00 -22.45 23.48
N LEU A 246 -11.96 -22.01 22.78
CA LEU A 246 -10.59 -21.98 23.31
C LEU A 246 -10.36 -20.73 24.16
N PRO A 247 -9.94 -20.86 25.43
CA PRO A 247 -9.69 -19.72 26.31
C PRO A 247 -8.65 -18.73 25.79
N ILE A 248 -7.70 -19.18 24.96
CA ILE A 248 -6.66 -18.31 24.39
C ILE A 248 -7.28 -17.15 23.60
N PHE A 249 -8.30 -17.43 22.79
CA PHE A 249 -8.97 -16.42 21.98
C PHE A 249 -9.70 -15.39 22.85
N SER A 250 -10.46 -15.83 23.87
CA SER A 250 -11.18 -14.89 24.75
C SER A 250 -10.24 -14.05 25.62
N ASN A 251 -9.13 -14.65 26.08
CA ASN A 251 -8.14 -13.95 26.90
C ASN A 251 -7.42 -12.87 26.08
N ILE A 252 -7.02 -13.18 24.85
CA ILE A 252 -6.34 -12.23 23.97
C ILE A 252 -7.35 -11.19 23.45
N ALA A 253 -8.58 -11.56 23.09
CA ALA A 253 -9.63 -10.58 22.75
C ALA A 253 -9.85 -9.53 23.85
N THR A 254 -9.77 -9.94 25.12
CA THR A 254 -9.83 -9.00 26.26
C THR A 254 -8.60 -8.09 26.32
N SER A 255 -7.43 -8.61 25.95
CA SER A 255 -6.20 -7.81 25.81
C SER A 255 -6.33 -6.78 24.68
N GLU A 256 -6.86 -7.17 23.52
CA GLU A 256 -7.07 -6.26 22.39
C GLU A 256 -8.07 -5.15 22.71
N GLN A 257 -9.07 -5.43 23.53
CA GLN A 257 -9.93 -4.37 24.06
C GLN A 257 -9.14 -3.36 24.89
N ASN A 258 -8.18 -3.81 25.72
CA ASN A 258 -7.31 -2.89 26.46
C ASN A 258 -6.38 -2.10 25.52
N HIS A 259 -5.89 -2.70 24.43
CA HIS A 259 -5.09 -1.98 23.42
C HIS A 259 -5.92 -0.89 22.73
N MET A 260 -7.13 -1.24 22.27
CA MET A 260 -8.09 -0.28 21.76
C MET A 260 -8.29 0.87 22.76
N ASP A 261 -8.55 0.54 24.03
CA ASP A 261 -8.78 1.52 25.09
C ASP A 261 -7.54 2.36 25.42
N ALA A 262 -6.32 1.87 25.15
CA ALA A 262 -5.08 2.62 25.27
C ALA A 262 -4.90 3.64 24.13
N VAL A 263 -5.41 3.35 22.92
CA VAL A 263 -5.32 4.25 21.76
C VAL A 263 -6.41 5.34 21.81
N LYS A 264 -7.59 5.04 22.36
CA LYS A 264 -8.73 5.99 22.40
C LYS A 264 -8.41 7.35 23.06
N PRO A 265 -7.69 7.42 24.19
CA PRO A 265 -7.28 8.70 24.77
C PRO A 265 -6.42 9.54 23.84
N LEU A 266 -5.61 8.93 22.97
CA LEU A 266 -4.80 9.65 21.97
C LEU A 266 -5.70 10.22 20.86
N ILE A 267 -6.68 9.42 20.39
CA ILE A 267 -7.71 9.89 19.44
C ILE A 267 -8.40 11.16 20.00
N ASP A 268 -8.84 11.11 21.25
CA ASP A 268 -9.54 12.23 21.90
C ASP A 268 -8.63 13.45 22.15
N ARG A 269 -7.42 13.20 22.67
CA ARG A 269 -6.42 14.24 22.97
C ARG A 269 -6.07 15.06 21.75
N TYR A 270 -5.95 14.40 20.60
CA TYR A 270 -5.60 15.03 19.34
C TYR A 270 -6.81 15.50 18.52
N GLY A 271 -8.02 15.41 19.08
CA GLY A 271 -9.24 15.91 18.43
C GLY A 271 -9.61 15.15 17.16
N LEU A 272 -9.22 13.88 17.05
CA LEU A 272 -9.50 13.04 15.89
C LEU A 272 -10.90 12.42 16.01
N SER A 273 -11.61 12.30 14.89
CA SER A 273 -12.80 11.44 14.83
C SER A 273 -12.39 9.97 15.02
N ASP A 274 -13.01 9.28 15.98
CA ASP A 274 -12.80 7.85 16.22
C ASP A 274 -13.33 7.05 15.02
N PRO A 275 -12.48 6.25 14.34
CA PRO A 275 -12.89 5.50 13.14
C PRO A 275 -13.73 4.26 13.44
N ILE A 276 -13.84 3.85 14.72
CA ILE A 276 -14.53 2.61 15.11
C ILE A 276 -16.00 2.62 14.68
N LEU A 277 -16.34 1.70 13.78
CA LEU A 277 -17.72 1.33 13.50
C LEU A 277 -18.26 0.39 14.60
N PRO A 278 -19.54 0.52 14.99
CA PRO A 278 -20.09 -0.26 16.11
C PRO A 278 -20.26 -1.74 15.79
N GLU A 279 -20.41 -2.12 14.52
CA GLU A 279 -20.59 -3.50 14.10
C GLU A 279 -19.28 -4.31 14.17
N PRO A 280 -19.31 -5.51 14.78
CA PRO A 280 -18.17 -6.44 14.71
C PRO A 280 -17.84 -6.81 13.26
N GLY A 281 -16.56 -6.83 12.93
CA GLY A 281 -16.09 -7.18 11.58
C GLY A 281 -16.35 -6.12 10.50
N ARG A 282 -16.70 -4.89 10.91
CA ARG A 282 -16.78 -3.72 10.04
C ARG A 282 -15.71 -2.70 10.36
N PHE A 283 -15.08 -2.19 9.32
CA PHE A 283 -13.96 -1.25 9.38
C PHE A 283 -14.18 -0.11 8.37
N ALA A 284 -13.80 1.10 8.75
CA ALA A 284 -13.82 2.27 7.88
C ALA A 284 -12.64 2.23 6.90
N ASP A 285 -11.48 1.75 7.35
CA ASP A 285 -10.34 1.44 6.49
C ASP A 285 -10.62 0.23 5.60
N ARG A 286 -10.47 0.41 4.27
CA ARG A 286 -10.76 -0.66 3.29
C ARG A 286 -9.74 -1.79 3.31
N PHE A 287 -8.47 -1.49 3.57
CA PHE A 287 -7.44 -2.52 3.67
C PHE A 287 -7.71 -3.43 4.87
N LEU A 288 -8.09 -2.85 6.02
CA LEU A 288 -8.51 -3.64 7.19
C LEU A 288 -9.82 -4.40 6.95
N GLN A 289 -10.75 -3.86 6.17
CA GLN A 289 -11.95 -4.59 5.77
C GLN A 289 -11.62 -5.81 4.89
N ASP A 290 -10.76 -5.66 3.89
CA ASP A 290 -10.34 -6.76 3.01
C ASP A 290 -9.55 -7.82 3.79
N LEU A 291 -8.67 -7.38 4.70
CA LEU A 291 -7.95 -8.27 5.59
C LEU A 291 -8.92 -9.06 6.46
N TRP A 292 -9.88 -8.39 7.12
CA TRP A 292 -10.91 -9.03 7.92
C TRP A 292 -11.64 -10.12 7.12
N ASP A 293 -12.09 -9.80 5.91
CA ASP A 293 -12.83 -10.71 5.06
C ASP A 293 -12.00 -11.98 4.77
N ASN A 294 -10.69 -11.83 4.57
CA ASN A 294 -9.77 -12.94 4.38
C ASN A 294 -9.51 -13.75 5.67
N VAL A 295 -9.04 -13.11 6.74
CA VAL A 295 -8.65 -13.81 7.98
C VAL A 295 -9.85 -14.39 8.72
N SER A 296 -11.02 -13.77 8.62
CA SER A 296 -12.26 -14.35 9.14
C SER A 296 -12.72 -15.55 8.32
N ALA A 297 -12.55 -15.55 6.99
CA ALA A 297 -12.84 -16.72 6.16
C ALA A 297 -11.90 -17.87 6.52
N GLN A 298 -10.60 -17.61 6.64
CA GLN A 298 -9.60 -18.58 7.08
C GLN A 298 -9.93 -19.14 8.46
N SER A 299 -10.18 -18.27 9.44
CA SER A 299 -10.49 -18.69 10.83
C SER A 299 -11.73 -19.58 10.92
N ASN A 300 -12.68 -19.47 9.98
CA ASN A 300 -13.86 -20.31 9.97
C ASN A 300 -13.64 -21.74 9.44
N VAL A 301 -12.49 -22.04 8.82
CA VAL A 301 -12.19 -23.35 8.23
C VAL A 301 -11.98 -24.41 9.31
N SER A 302 -11.06 -24.17 10.25
CA SER A 302 -10.74 -25.12 11.32
C SER A 302 -10.11 -24.41 12.53
N GLU A 303 -9.97 -25.15 13.64
CA GLU A 303 -9.27 -24.65 14.82
C GLU A 303 -7.79 -24.31 14.53
N GLU A 304 -7.12 -25.13 13.71
CA GLU A 304 -5.74 -24.87 13.26
C GLU A 304 -5.66 -23.59 12.44
N ASP A 305 -6.59 -23.41 11.50
CA ASP A 305 -6.65 -22.22 10.66
C ASP A 305 -7.01 -20.96 11.46
N ALA A 306 -7.81 -21.08 12.51
CA ALA A 306 -8.13 -19.96 13.41
C ALA A 306 -6.91 -19.51 14.23
N LEU A 307 -6.12 -20.46 14.74
CA LEU A 307 -4.88 -20.15 15.43
C LEU A 307 -3.84 -19.55 14.48
N ALA A 308 -3.76 -20.06 13.24
CA ALA A 308 -2.87 -19.53 12.21
C ALA A 308 -3.30 -18.13 11.74
N ALA A 309 -4.59 -17.88 11.53
CA ALA A 309 -5.12 -16.56 11.20
C ALA A 309 -4.84 -15.55 12.31
N ALA A 310 -5.00 -15.95 13.58
CA ALA A 310 -4.66 -15.09 14.70
C ALA A 310 -3.16 -14.79 14.79
N ALA A 311 -2.29 -15.80 14.60
CA ALA A 311 -0.85 -15.58 14.54
C ALA A 311 -0.45 -14.64 13.39
N LEU A 312 -1.10 -14.74 12.23
CA LEU A 312 -0.87 -13.84 11.09
C LEU A 312 -1.26 -12.39 11.42
N VAL A 313 -2.39 -12.18 12.10
CA VAL A 313 -2.80 -10.84 12.55
C VAL A 313 -1.78 -10.27 13.53
N GLU A 314 -1.26 -11.06 14.48
CA GLU A 314 -0.20 -10.58 15.38
C GLU A 314 1.10 -10.24 14.65
N GLU A 315 1.50 -11.01 13.62
CA GLU A 315 2.65 -10.64 12.80
C GLU A 315 2.46 -9.30 12.08
N MET A 316 1.24 -9.03 11.61
CA MET A 316 0.90 -7.76 10.97
C MET A 316 0.99 -6.61 11.97
N SER A 317 0.37 -6.74 13.14
CA SER A 317 0.44 -5.70 14.18
C SER A 317 1.86 -5.44 14.64
N ILE A 318 2.70 -6.47 14.79
CA ILE A 318 4.13 -6.28 15.08
C ILE A 318 4.81 -5.45 13.97
N THR A 319 4.59 -5.80 12.70
CA THR A 319 5.21 -5.12 11.56
C THR A 319 4.76 -3.67 11.44
N ASP A 320 3.47 -3.41 11.62
CA ASP A 320 2.89 -2.07 11.51
C ASP A 320 3.26 -1.19 12.70
N LEU A 321 3.26 -1.73 13.93
CA LEU A 321 3.70 -1.00 15.12
C LEU A 321 5.19 -0.66 15.07
N GLN A 322 6.06 -1.58 14.64
CA GLN A 322 7.49 -1.29 14.48
C GLN A 322 7.74 -0.14 13.49
N ARG A 323 7.05 -0.15 12.34
CA ARG A 323 7.12 0.92 11.35
C ARG A 323 6.64 2.24 11.93
N LYS A 324 5.45 2.25 12.53
CA LYS A 324 4.87 3.47 13.11
C LYS A 324 5.69 4.01 14.28
N ILE A 325 6.35 3.18 15.09
CA ILE A 325 7.26 3.64 16.15
C ILE A 325 8.49 4.34 15.57
N ALA A 326 9.02 3.85 14.45
CA ALA A 326 10.18 4.43 13.77
C ALA A 326 9.86 5.76 13.08
N GLU A 327 8.63 5.89 12.56
CA GLU A 327 8.16 7.07 11.83
C GLU A 327 7.59 8.17 12.73
N ASN A 328 7.15 7.84 13.94
CA ASN A 328 6.46 8.77 14.82
C ASN A 328 7.43 9.62 15.65
N THR A 329 7.14 10.91 15.77
CA THR A 329 7.97 11.89 16.48
C THR A 329 7.42 12.27 17.85
N LEU A 330 6.15 11.94 18.12
CA LEU A 330 5.46 12.25 19.37
C LEU A 330 5.61 11.12 20.38
N GLU A 331 6.31 11.42 21.46
CA GLU A 331 6.65 10.42 22.47
C GLU A 331 5.43 9.80 23.16
N ASP A 332 4.34 10.55 23.34
CA ASP A 332 3.12 10.01 23.96
C ASP A 332 2.44 8.94 23.09
N ILE A 333 2.51 9.06 21.76
CA ILE A 333 2.04 8.02 20.84
C ILE A 333 3.02 6.85 20.81
N ARG A 334 4.33 7.12 20.72
CA ARG A 334 5.36 6.06 20.69
C ARG A 334 5.29 5.16 21.91
N VAL A 335 5.10 5.72 23.10
CA VAL A 335 4.96 4.95 24.35
C VAL A 335 3.77 3.99 24.30
N VAL A 336 2.61 4.44 23.78
CA VAL A 336 1.45 3.56 23.61
C VAL A 336 1.76 2.46 22.60
N TYR A 337 2.31 2.79 21.43
CA TYR A 337 2.67 1.79 20.41
C TYR A 337 3.70 0.77 20.89
N MET A 338 4.70 1.18 21.68
CA MET A 338 5.65 0.25 22.29
C MET A 338 4.96 -0.73 23.26
N GLY A 339 3.96 -0.26 24.00
CA GLY A 339 3.13 -1.11 24.87
C GLY A 339 2.34 -2.14 24.06
N LEU A 340 1.67 -1.70 22.99
CA LEU A 340 0.94 -2.57 22.06
C LEU A 340 1.88 -3.60 21.41
N LEU A 341 3.05 -3.18 20.92
CA LEU A 341 4.04 -4.06 20.29
C LEU A 341 4.47 -5.18 21.24
N SER A 342 4.73 -4.84 22.50
CA SER A 342 5.05 -5.84 23.53
C SER A 342 3.89 -6.81 23.78
N GLY A 343 2.66 -6.30 23.70
CA GLY A 343 1.42 -7.08 23.72
C GLY A 343 1.36 -8.08 22.56
N SER A 344 1.44 -7.60 21.32
CA SER A 344 1.34 -8.43 20.11
C SER A 344 2.44 -9.49 20.04
N GLU A 345 3.68 -9.17 20.43
CA GLU A 345 4.75 -10.17 20.54
C GLU A 345 4.42 -11.28 21.53
N LYS A 346 3.80 -10.94 22.67
CA LYS A 346 3.34 -11.90 23.68
C LYS A 346 2.16 -12.72 23.18
N HIS A 347 1.24 -12.12 22.45
CA HIS A 347 0.10 -12.81 21.84
C HIS A 347 0.56 -13.81 20.79
N LEU A 348 1.47 -13.40 19.90
CA LEU A 348 2.11 -14.28 18.92
C LEU A 348 2.74 -15.49 19.61
N ARG A 349 3.61 -15.28 20.61
CA ARG A 349 4.18 -16.38 21.41
C ARG A 349 3.11 -17.31 21.99
N SER A 350 2.01 -16.74 22.47
CA SER A 350 0.93 -17.52 23.07
C SER A 350 0.17 -18.37 22.05
N TYR A 351 -0.15 -17.83 20.86
CA TYR A 351 -0.76 -18.59 19.77
C TYR A 351 0.17 -19.70 19.28
N ILE A 352 1.44 -19.41 19.04
CA ILE A 352 2.44 -20.41 18.63
C ILE A 352 2.61 -21.50 19.69
N GLY A 353 2.60 -21.13 20.98
CA GLY A 353 2.62 -22.07 22.09
C GLY A 353 1.44 -23.04 22.07
N VAL A 354 0.21 -22.52 21.87
CA VAL A 354 -1.01 -23.35 21.77
C VAL A 354 -0.97 -24.23 20.52
N MET A 355 -0.57 -23.70 19.37
CA MET A 355 -0.42 -24.48 18.12
C MET A 355 0.53 -25.66 18.33
N LYS A 356 1.71 -25.41 18.93
CA LYS A 356 2.70 -26.44 19.24
C LYS A 356 2.15 -27.51 20.19
N GLN A 357 1.43 -27.12 21.24
CA GLN A 357 0.80 -28.06 22.18
C GLN A 357 -0.22 -28.98 21.51
N ARG A 358 -0.89 -28.48 20.46
CA ARG A 358 -1.88 -29.22 19.66
C ARG A 358 -1.27 -30.01 18.51
N GLY A 359 0.04 -29.91 18.30
CA GLY A 359 0.76 -30.60 17.22
C GLY A 359 0.65 -29.90 15.87
N TYR A 360 0.18 -28.65 15.83
CA TYR A 360 0.14 -27.82 14.62
C TYR A 360 1.50 -27.18 14.36
N SER A 361 1.80 -26.95 13.09
CA SER A 361 2.99 -26.24 12.66
C SER A 361 2.63 -24.86 12.16
N TYR A 362 3.43 -23.86 12.51
CA TYR A 362 3.29 -22.51 11.99
C TYR A 362 4.60 -22.06 11.33
N ARG A 363 4.49 -21.29 10.26
CA ARG A 363 5.61 -20.60 9.63
C ARG A 363 5.25 -19.12 9.49
N PRO A 364 6.14 -18.20 9.89
CA PRO A 364 5.87 -16.78 9.73
C PRO A 364 5.66 -16.44 8.26
N SER A 365 4.70 -15.56 8.00
CA SER A 365 4.35 -15.12 6.64
C SER A 365 4.75 -13.67 6.39
N LEU A 366 4.87 -12.85 7.44
CA LEU A 366 5.21 -11.43 7.33
C LEU A 366 6.56 -11.14 7.99
N LEU A 367 6.81 -11.73 9.16
CA LEU A 367 8.07 -11.56 9.86
C LEU A 367 9.19 -12.36 9.20
N SER A 368 10.39 -11.78 9.19
CA SER A 368 11.57 -12.54 8.76
C SER A 368 11.80 -13.73 9.71
N PRO A 369 12.38 -14.86 9.23
CA PRO A 369 12.66 -16.00 10.11
C PRO A 369 13.51 -15.64 11.34
N ALA A 370 14.46 -14.71 11.19
CA ALA A 370 15.32 -14.27 12.27
C ALA A 370 14.55 -13.44 13.32
N GLU A 371 13.66 -12.57 12.87
CA GLU A 371 12.80 -11.78 13.74
C GLU A 371 11.79 -12.62 14.49
N PHE A 372 11.09 -13.51 13.77
CA PHE A 372 10.18 -14.46 14.38
C PHE A 372 10.88 -15.28 15.46
N GLN A 373 12.08 -15.81 15.15
CA GLN A 373 12.86 -16.58 16.12
C GLN A 373 13.24 -15.74 17.35
N ARG A 374 13.69 -14.50 17.17
CA ARG A 374 13.98 -13.58 18.28
C ARG A 374 12.76 -13.37 19.19
N ILE A 375 11.57 -13.22 18.61
CA ILE A 375 10.33 -13.04 19.39
C ILE A 375 9.99 -14.32 20.15
N MET A 376 10.22 -15.49 19.56
CA MET A 376 9.99 -16.79 20.21
C MET A 376 10.97 -17.10 21.34
N ASP A 377 12.22 -16.63 21.22
CA ASP A 377 13.28 -16.85 22.21
C ASP A 377 13.19 -15.87 23.40
N PHE A 378 12.40 -14.81 23.27
CA PHE A 378 12.19 -13.84 24.33
C PHE A 378 11.19 -14.39 25.37
N GLY A 379 11.73 -14.85 26.50
CA GLY A 379 11.00 -15.45 27.62
C GLY A 379 11.50 -14.98 28.98
#